data_AF-A0A814S8X5-F1
#
_entry.id   AF-A0A814S8X5-F1
#
_cell.length_a   1.000
_cell.length_b   1.000
_cell.length_c   1.000
_cell.angle_alpha   90.00
_cell.angle_beta   90.00
_cell.angle_gamma   90.00
#
_symmetry.space_group_name_H-M   'P 1'
#
loop_
_entity.id
_entity.type
_entity.pdbx_description
1 polymer ?
#
loop_
_entity_poly.entity_id
_entity_poly.type
_entity_poly.pdbx_seq_one_letter_code
_entity_poly.pdbx_strand_id
1 'polypeptide(L)'
;MSSIQINATPFDSRSPTYELIENNFIAQLKVIREMDIHITGPGTGQMYQTFLSDGSVSINLGGIRPWASENTPRAYSSYLEQYMTSGAPYIKGLYYPINERAKGIKKDEVIKLIRQAGQLILQGFSLPVEPRENLAPDGKLFVEMCEKDKEFCSLVTKRSPDKPFRCLEMWIEDVIHEHNEWKDGGYIDNGRNFTCPFNRSLMRQLREKYGIKHNLGNSSKPSKI
;
A
#
# COMPACT_ATOMS: atom_id res chain seq x y z
N MET A 1 -5.88 23.31 18.40
CA MET A 1 -6.12 21.87 18.57
C MET A 1 -5.24 21.38 19.70
N SER A 2 -5.83 20.90 20.80
CA SER A 2 -5.08 20.42 21.97
C SER A 2 -4.55 19.01 21.68
N SER A 3 -3.23 18.82 21.71
CA SER A 3 -2.64 17.49 21.55
C SER A 3 -2.89 16.67 22.81
N ILE A 4 -3.75 15.65 22.73
CA ILE A 4 -3.86 14.66 23.80
C ILE A 4 -2.52 13.91 23.88
N GLN A 5 -1.75 14.19 24.93
CA GLN A 5 -0.57 13.40 25.26
C GLN A 5 -1.05 12.02 25.72
N ILE A 6 -0.88 11.01 24.88
CA ILE A 6 -0.98 9.61 25.31
C ILE A 6 0.27 9.33 26.14
N ASN A 7 0.17 9.56 27.45
CA ASN A 7 1.19 9.12 28.38
C ASN A 7 1.29 7.60 28.25
N ALA A 8 2.52 7.10 28.11
CA ALA A 8 2.75 5.66 28.15
C ALA A 8 2.17 5.14 29.47
N THR A 9 1.20 4.24 29.38
CA THR A 9 0.80 3.45 30.55
C THR A 9 2.05 2.72 31.08
N PRO A 10 2.16 2.53 32.40
CA PRO A 10 3.22 1.72 32.99
C PRO A 10 3.34 0.41 32.21
N PHE A 11 4.58 -0.03 31.95
CA PHE A 11 4.84 -1.31 31.30
C PHE A 11 3.98 -2.39 31.96
N ASP A 12 3.01 -2.94 31.23
CA ASP A 12 2.20 -4.03 31.70
C ASP A 12 3.12 -5.26 31.79
N SER A 13 3.61 -5.51 32.99
CA SER A 13 4.51 -6.62 33.29
C SER A 13 3.79 -7.95 33.39
N ARG A 14 2.46 -7.97 33.25
CA ARG A 14 1.69 -9.21 33.19
C ARG A 14 2.14 -9.97 31.93
N SER A 15 2.38 -11.26 32.10
CA SER A 15 2.55 -12.14 30.94
C SER A 15 1.29 -12.03 30.07
N PRO A 16 1.41 -11.84 28.75
CA PRO A 16 0.24 -11.78 27.90
C PRO A 16 -0.57 -13.05 28.12
N THR A 17 -1.80 -12.90 28.62
CA THR A 17 -2.75 -13.99 28.70
C THR A 17 -3.29 -14.17 27.29
N TYR A 18 -2.63 -15.03 26.50
CA TYR A 18 -3.16 -15.44 25.22
C TYR A 18 -4.34 -16.37 25.50
N GLU A 19 -5.56 -15.86 25.39
CA GLU A 19 -6.70 -16.76 25.21
C GLU A 19 -6.53 -17.44 23.86
N LEU A 20 -6.31 -18.75 23.89
CA LEU A 20 -6.34 -19.57 22.70
C LEU A 20 -7.80 -19.63 22.23
N ILE A 21 -8.14 -18.78 21.28
CA ILE A 21 -9.41 -18.88 20.56
C ILE A 21 -9.45 -20.20 19.79
N GLU A 22 -10.66 -20.73 19.58
CA GLU A 22 -10.83 -21.88 18.70
C GLU A 22 -10.17 -21.62 17.34
N ASN A 23 -9.36 -22.57 16.87
CA ASN A 23 -8.62 -22.44 15.61
C ASN A 23 -9.54 -22.72 14.40
N ASN A 24 -10.56 -21.89 14.20
CA ASN A 24 -11.45 -21.95 13.05
C ASN A 24 -11.71 -20.56 12.47
N PHE A 25 -12.10 -20.53 11.21
CA PHE A 25 -12.32 -19.30 10.45
C PHE A 25 -13.40 -18.39 11.06
N ILE A 26 -14.46 -18.97 11.62
CA ILE A 26 -15.55 -18.21 12.23
C ILE A 26 -15.05 -17.46 13.48
N ALA A 27 -14.25 -18.12 14.31
CA ALA A 27 -13.65 -17.51 15.49
C ALA A 27 -12.70 -16.35 15.09
N GLN A 28 -11.87 -16.55 14.06
CA GLN A 28 -11.00 -15.49 13.53
C GLN A 28 -11.81 -14.27 13.07
N LEU A 29 -12.90 -14.46 12.32
CA LEU A 29 -13.76 -13.36 11.88
C LEU A 29 -14.44 -12.62 13.03
N LYS A 30 -14.85 -13.32 14.09
CA LYS A 30 -15.41 -12.69 15.29
C LYS A 30 -14.39 -11.78 15.96
N VAL A 31 -13.14 -12.25 16.11
CA VAL A 31 -12.07 -11.44 16.68
C VAL A 31 -11.79 -10.21 15.80
N ILE A 32 -11.67 -10.39 14.48
CA ILE A 32 -11.45 -9.28 13.54
C ILE A 32 -12.53 -8.21 13.68
N ARG A 33 -13.81 -8.62 13.78
CA ARG A 33 -14.94 -7.69 13.95
C ARG A 33 -14.82 -6.84 15.21
N GLU A 34 -14.22 -7.37 16.27
CA GLU A 34 -14.06 -6.67 17.55
C GLU A 34 -12.76 -5.85 17.62
N MET A 35 -11.92 -5.85 16.59
CA MET A 35 -10.67 -5.08 16.59
C MET A 35 -10.91 -3.59 16.32
N ASP A 36 -10.46 -2.73 17.23
CA ASP A 36 -10.35 -1.29 16.97
C ASP A 36 -9.18 -0.96 16.04
N ILE A 37 -8.04 -1.66 16.23
CA ILE A 37 -6.82 -1.52 15.42
C ILE A 37 -6.46 -2.87 14.84
N HIS A 38 -6.45 -2.96 13.52
CA HIS A 38 -6.00 -4.14 12.79
C HIS A 38 -4.70 -3.82 12.05
N ILE A 39 -3.68 -4.67 12.20
CA ILE A 39 -2.37 -4.49 11.55
C ILE A 39 -2.15 -5.63 10.57
N THR A 40 -1.92 -5.29 9.29
CA THR A 40 -1.70 -6.28 8.23
C THR A 40 -0.31 -6.18 7.63
N GLY A 41 0.25 -7.33 7.27
CA GLY A 41 1.35 -7.44 6.33
C GLY A 41 0.85 -7.69 4.91
N PRO A 42 1.75 -7.87 3.94
CA PRO A 42 1.42 -8.33 2.60
C PRO A 42 1.04 -9.81 2.67
N GLY A 43 -0.14 -10.23 2.22
CA GLY A 43 -0.49 -11.64 2.34
C GLY A 43 -1.85 -12.07 1.79
N THR A 44 -1.79 -12.95 0.79
CA THR A 44 -2.82 -13.91 0.33
C THR A 44 -4.27 -13.44 0.16
N GLY A 45 -4.53 -12.14 -0.10
CA GLY A 45 -5.89 -11.70 -0.48
C GLY A 45 -6.92 -11.91 0.61
N GLN A 46 -6.50 -11.93 1.88
CA GLN A 46 -7.40 -12.22 3.00
C GLN A 46 -8.35 -11.06 3.32
N MET A 47 -8.13 -9.87 2.74
CA MET A 47 -9.12 -8.78 2.61
C MET A 47 -9.93 -8.48 3.88
N TYR A 48 -9.34 -8.69 5.07
CA TYR A 48 -10.05 -8.66 6.34
C TYR A 48 -10.58 -7.27 6.72
N GLN A 49 -10.14 -6.23 6.02
CA GLN A 49 -10.57 -4.85 6.21
C GLN A 49 -12.10 -4.72 6.15
N THR A 50 -12.76 -5.54 5.34
CA THR A 50 -14.23 -5.51 5.17
C THR A 50 -15.01 -6.07 6.35
N PHE A 51 -14.35 -6.72 7.30
CA PHE A 51 -14.98 -7.32 8.48
C PHE A 51 -14.75 -6.52 9.76
N LEU A 52 -13.95 -5.46 9.69
CA LEU A 52 -13.73 -4.54 10.81
C LEU A 52 -15.02 -3.77 11.11
N SER A 53 -15.17 -3.32 12.36
CA SER A 53 -16.30 -2.49 12.76
C SER A 53 -16.14 -1.04 12.30
N ASP A 54 -17.26 -0.31 12.26
CA ASP A 54 -17.27 1.12 12.00
C ASP A 54 -16.39 1.86 13.02
N GLY A 55 -15.55 2.78 12.54
CA GLY A 55 -14.62 3.53 13.38
C GLY A 55 -13.29 2.81 13.63
N SER A 56 -13.10 1.57 13.17
CA SER A 56 -11.83 0.87 13.26
C SER A 56 -10.76 1.47 12.33
N VAL A 57 -9.49 1.21 12.66
CA VAL A 57 -8.32 1.64 11.89
C VAL A 57 -7.53 0.42 11.40
N SER A 58 -7.26 0.35 10.10
CA SER A 58 -6.42 -0.68 9.48
C SER A 58 -5.04 -0.11 9.15
N ILE A 59 -3.99 -0.67 9.74
CA ILE A 59 -2.59 -0.31 9.47
C ILE A 59 -2.00 -1.35 8.50
N ASN A 60 -1.74 -0.95 7.26
CA ASN A 60 -1.10 -1.80 6.26
C ASN A 60 0.41 -1.56 6.23
N LEU A 61 1.18 -2.59 6.61
CA LEU A 61 2.64 -2.55 6.64
C LEU A 61 3.29 -2.78 5.27
N GLY A 62 2.52 -3.29 4.30
CA GLY A 62 2.97 -3.59 2.95
C GLY A 62 4.05 -4.66 2.87
N GLY A 63 4.39 -5.04 1.65
CA GLY A 63 5.43 -5.97 1.28
C GLY A 63 6.55 -5.34 0.49
N ILE A 64 7.53 -6.18 0.16
CA ILE A 64 8.66 -5.80 -0.67
C ILE A 64 8.56 -6.56 -1.98
N ARG A 65 8.61 -5.81 -3.06
CA ARG A 65 8.64 -6.32 -4.42
C ARG A 65 9.95 -5.91 -5.12
N PRO A 66 10.51 -6.77 -6.00
CA PRO A 66 10.17 -8.19 -6.12
C PRO A 66 10.40 -8.94 -4.79
N TRP A 67 9.71 -10.05 -4.59
CA TRP A 67 9.81 -10.82 -3.34
C TRP A 67 11.26 -11.21 -3.03
N ALA A 68 11.62 -11.24 -1.74
CA ALA A 68 12.96 -11.56 -1.26
C ALA A 68 14.08 -10.60 -1.76
N SER A 69 13.73 -9.37 -2.15
CA SER A 69 14.70 -8.36 -2.62
C SER A 69 15.01 -7.28 -1.60
N GLU A 70 14.72 -7.53 -0.32
CA GLU A 70 14.96 -6.59 0.77
C GLU A 70 16.38 -6.03 0.75
N ASN A 71 16.51 -4.72 1.00
CA ASN A 71 17.79 -4.01 0.97
C ASN A 71 18.53 -4.01 -0.38
N THR A 72 17.87 -4.40 -1.48
CA THR A 72 18.43 -4.24 -2.82
C THR A 72 17.96 -2.94 -3.49
N PRO A 73 18.71 -2.41 -4.47
CA PRO A 73 18.23 -1.27 -5.28
C PRO A 73 16.97 -1.60 -6.10
N ARG A 74 16.62 -2.88 -6.27
CA ARG A 74 15.41 -3.26 -7.01
C ARG A 74 14.16 -3.29 -6.12
N ALA A 75 14.34 -3.31 -4.80
CA ALA A 75 13.22 -3.34 -3.87
C ALA A 75 12.41 -2.05 -3.89
N TYR A 76 11.10 -2.22 -3.98
CA TYR A 76 10.09 -1.22 -3.71
C TYR A 76 9.00 -1.79 -2.81
N SER A 77 8.27 -0.88 -2.20
CA SER A 77 7.20 -1.22 -1.27
C SER A 77 5.91 -1.42 -2.05
N SER A 78 5.11 -2.39 -1.63
CA SER A 78 3.79 -2.64 -2.22
C SER A 78 2.77 -2.89 -1.12
N TYR A 79 1.70 -2.11 -1.09
CA TYR A 79 0.64 -2.28 -0.10
C TYR A 79 -0.43 -3.27 -0.56
N LEU A 80 -0.44 -3.60 -1.85
CA LEU A 80 -1.35 -4.54 -2.50
C LEU A 80 -2.82 -4.12 -2.31
N GLU A 81 -3.40 -4.54 -1.20
CA GLU A 81 -4.82 -4.45 -0.88
C GLU A 81 -5.24 -3.06 -0.35
N GLN A 82 -4.49 -2.00 -0.65
CA GLN A 82 -4.84 -0.63 -0.21
C GLN A 82 -6.20 -0.15 -0.71
N TYR A 83 -6.64 -0.66 -1.88
CA TYR A 83 -7.96 -0.38 -2.43
C TYR A 83 -9.09 -0.92 -1.55
N MET A 84 -8.85 -1.96 -0.74
CA MET A 84 -9.85 -2.49 0.20
C MET A 84 -10.22 -1.46 1.25
N THR A 85 -9.22 -0.74 1.78
CA THR A 85 -9.48 0.34 2.73
C THR A 85 -10.12 1.54 2.05
N SER A 86 -9.73 1.88 0.82
CA SER A 86 -10.42 2.90 0.02
C SER A 86 -11.89 2.58 -0.27
N GLY A 87 -12.23 1.29 -0.41
CA GLY A 87 -13.60 0.83 -0.65
C GLY A 87 -14.43 0.60 0.62
N ALA A 88 -13.83 0.75 1.81
CA ALA A 88 -14.49 0.56 3.10
C ALA A 88 -14.64 1.92 3.81
N PRO A 89 -15.71 2.69 3.53
CA PRO A 89 -15.85 4.07 4.01
C PRO A 89 -16.07 4.17 5.53
N TYR A 90 -16.29 3.05 6.22
CA TYR A 90 -16.51 3.00 7.65
C TYR A 90 -15.21 2.78 8.47
N ILE A 91 -14.06 2.57 7.82
CA ILE A 91 -12.75 2.44 8.48
C ILE A 91 -11.73 3.45 7.97
N LYS A 92 -10.70 3.72 8.79
CA LYS A 92 -9.53 4.53 8.36
C LYS A 92 -8.32 3.63 8.05
N GLY A 93 -7.65 3.92 6.94
CA GLY A 93 -6.39 3.30 6.53
C GLY A 93 -5.18 4.11 6.96
N LEU A 94 -4.19 3.43 7.51
CA LEU A 94 -2.85 3.95 7.73
C LEU A 94 -1.83 3.04 7.04
N TYR A 95 -0.72 3.61 6.61
CA TYR A 95 0.26 2.89 5.80
C TYR A 95 1.65 3.11 6.34
N TYR A 96 2.43 2.02 6.43
CA TYR A 96 3.82 2.13 6.83
C TYR A 96 4.62 2.97 5.82
N PRO A 97 5.56 3.85 6.21
CA PRO A 97 6.21 4.77 5.27
C PRO A 97 6.84 4.08 4.05
N ILE A 98 6.39 4.47 2.85
CA ILE A 98 6.69 3.77 1.59
C ILE A 98 8.20 3.66 1.31
N ASN A 99 8.98 4.69 1.59
CA ASN A 99 10.43 4.69 1.35
C ASN A 99 11.24 3.94 2.41
N GLU A 100 10.63 3.66 3.57
CA GLU A 100 11.29 2.94 4.66
C GLU A 100 11.04 1.45 4.58
N ARG A 101 9.89 1.02 4.05
CA ARG A 101 9.50 -0.39 4.05
C ARG A 101 10.53 -1.30 3.35
N ALA A 102 11.12 -0.86 2.23
CA ALA A 102 12.18 -1.58 1.50
C ALA A 102 13.48 -1.82 2.31
N LYS A 103 13.69 -1.04 3.38
CA LYS A 103 14.83 -1.14 4.32
C LYS A 103 14.51 -2.04 5.52
N GLY A 104 13.38 -2.73 5.49
CA GLY A 104 12.85 -3.51 6.61
C GLY A 104 11.82 -2.74 7.47
N ILE A 105 11.17 -3.47 8.37
CA ILE A 105 10.20 -2.92 9.32
C ILE A 105 10.95 -2.43 10.56
N LYS A 106 10.74 -1.16 10.92
CA LYS A 106 11.31 -0.52 12.09
C LYS A 106 10.24 -0.43 13.18
N LYS A 107 10.58 -0.91 14.37
CA LYS A 107 9.71 -0.88 15.55
C LYS A 107 9.11 0.51 15.79
N ASP A 108 9.92 1.56 15.75
CA ASP A 108 9.48 2.92 16.09
C ASP A 108 8.45 3.46 15.08
N GLU A 109 8.59 3.11 13.80
CA GLU A 109 7.61 3.50 12.78
C GLU A 109 6.28 2.77 12.97
N VAL A 110 6.30 1.49 13.35
CA VAL A 110 5.07 0.76 13.71
C VAL A 110 4.41 1.36 14.96
N ILE A 111 5.20 1.68 15.99
CA ILE A 111 4.67 2.33 17.21
C ILE A 111 4.03 3.68 16.90
N LYS A 112 4.62 4.49 16.01
CA LYS A 112 4.03 5.76 15.57
C LYS A 112 2.66 5.55 14.92
N LEU A 113 2.54 4.56 14.03
CA LEU A 113 1.26 4.23 13.38
C LEU A 113 0.21 3.75 14.39
N ILE A 114 0.59 2.89 15.34
CA ILE A 114 -0.32 2.41 16.40
C ILE A 114 -0.80 3.58 17.26
N ARG A 115 0.08 4.51 17.64
CA ARG A 115 -0.30 5.71 18.39
C ARG A 115 -1.23 6.61 17.59
N GLN A 116 -0.96 6.80 16.31
CA GLN A 116 -1.83 7.57 15.41
C GLN A 116 -3.22 6.91 15.28
N ALA A 117 -3.27 5.59 15.14
CA ALA A 117 -4.53 4.84 15.14
C ALA A 117 -5.30 5.01 16.45
N GLY A 118 -4.62 4.86 17.59
CA GLY A 118 -5.23 5.09 18.91
C GLY A 118 -5.78 6.51 19.07
N GLN A 119 -5.08 7.54 18.56
CA GLN A 119 -5.60 8.90 18.56
C GLN A 119 -6.85 9.06 17.69
N LEU A 120 -6.88 8.45 16.50
CA LEU A 120 -8.05 8.47 15.62
C LEU A 120 -9.26 7.78 16.25
N ILE A 121 -9.05 6.68 16.98
CA ILE A 121 -10.13 5.99 17.70
C ILE A 121 -10.65 6.85 18.85
N LEU A 122 -9.76 7.42 19.66
CA LEU A 122 -10.14 8.22 20.83
C LEU A 122 -10.84 9.54 20.45
N GLN A 123 -10.43 10.17 19.35
CA GLN A 123 -10.97 11.44 18.90
C GLN A 123 -12.15 11.27 17.92
N GLY A 124 -12.29 10.08 17.35
CA GLY A 124 -13.11 9.83 16.18
C GLY A 124 -12.51 10.41 14.90
N PHE A 125 -13.06 9.99 13.77
CA PHE A 125 -12.83 10.57 12.45
C PHE A 125 -14.14 10.61 11.68
N SER A 126 -14.22 11.46 10.66
CA SER A 126 -15.44 11.61 9.86
C SER A 126 -15.74 10.34 9.07
N LEU A 127 -17.00 9.89 9.17
CA LEU A 127 -17.57 8.83 8.34
C LEU A 127 -18.65 9.43 7.43
N PRO A 128 -18.76 9.00 6.16
CA PRO A 128 -17.85 8.08 5.48
C PRO A 128 -16.47 8.70 5.26
N VAL A 129 -15.41 7.90 5.39
CA VAL A 129 -14.05 8.31 5.01
C VAL A 129 -14.01 8.47 3.50
N GLU A 130 -13.48 9.61 3.03
CA GLU A 130 -13.33 9.85 1.60
C GLU A 130 -12.35 8.81 0.98
N PRO A 131 -12.73 8.12 -0.11
CA PRO A 131 -11.92 7.04 -0.68
C PRO A 131 -10.46 7.43 -0.98
N ARG A 132 -10.24 8.58 -1.63
CA ARG A 132 -8.88 9.03 -2.00
C ARG A 132 -8.05 9.37 -0.77
N GLU A 133 -8.62 9.92 0.28
CA GLU A 133 -7.94 10.17 1.56
C GLU A 133 -7.47 8.88 2.22
N ASN A 134 -8.20 7.77 2.00
CA ASN A 134 -7.95 6.45 2.56
C ASN A 134 -6.92 5.62 1.79
N LEU A 135 -6.40 6.12 0.67
CA LEU A 135 -5.33 5.48 -0.10
C LEU A 135 -3.94 5.80 0.45
N ALA A 136 -3.00 4.90 0.20
CA ALA A 136 -1.58 5.14 0.40
C ALA A 136 -1.06 6.17 -0.64
N PRO A 137 0.15 6.73 -0.45
CA PRO A 137 0.68 7.75 -1.36
C PRO A 137 0.74 7.31 -2.83
N ASP A 138 1.05 6.04 -3.08
CA ASP A 138 1.08 5.43 -4.41
C ASP A 138 -0.33 5.26 -5.00
N GLY A 139 -1.33 4.85 -4.22
CA GLY A 139 -2.74 4.88 -4.62
C GLY A 139 -3.22 6.27 -5.02
N LYS A 140 -2.89 7.29 -4.22
CA LYS A 140 -3.23 8.69 -4.52
C LYS A 140 -2.59 9.18 -5.82
N LEU A 141 -1.33 8.80 -6.04
CA LEU A 141 -0.61 9.06 -7.28
C LEU A 141 -1.31 8.40 -8.47
N PHE A 142 -1.67 7.13 -8.37
CA PHE A 142 -2.32 6.39 -9.46
C PHE A 142 -3.64 7.04 -9.88
N VAL A 143 -4.47 7.46 -8.90
CA VAL A 143 -5.70 8.20 -9.16
C VAL A 143 -5.41 9.50 -9.89
N GLU A 144 -4.42 10.29 -9.44
CA GLU A 144 -4.07 11.55 -10.10
C GLU A 144 -3.52 11.34 -11.53
N MET A 145 -2.77 10.27 -11.75
CA MET A 145 -2.31 9.87 -13.08
C MET A 145 -3.51 9.61 -13.99
N CYS A 146 -4.50 8.85 -13.53
CA CYS A 146 -5.75 8.59 -14.27
C CYS A 146 -6.59 9.86 -14.51
N GLU A 147 -6.57 10.82 -13.58
CA GLU A 147 -7.26 12.10 -13.74
C GLU A 147 -6.63 12.94 -14.87
N LYS A 148 -5.30 12.99 -14.92
CA LYS A 148 -4.51 13.80 -15.86
C LYS A 148 -4.30 13.15 -17.23
N ASP A 149 -4.20 11.82 -17.29
CA ASP A 149 -3.94 11.05 -18.50
C ASP A 149 -5.07 10.04 -18.72
N LYS A 150 -6.01 10.40 -19.62
CA LYS A 150 -7.19 9.59 -19.93
C LYS A 150 -6.83 8.33 -20.72
N GLU A 151 -5.75 8.36 -21.50
CA GLU A 151 -5.28 7.19 -22.24
C GLU A 151 -4.70 6.15 -21.28
N PHE A 152 -3.87 6.60 -20.34
CA PHE A 152 -3.39 5.76 -19.24
C PHE A 152 -4.55 5.19 -18.43
N CYS A 153 -5.51 6.02 -18.01
CA CYS A 153 -6.68 5.55 -17.27
C CYS A 153 -7.44 4.47 -18.04
N SER A 154 -7.68 4.71 -19.33
CA SER A 154 -8.31 3.74 -20.22
C SER A 154 -7.48 2.46 -20.38
N LEU A 155 -6.15 2.55 -20.40
CA LEU A 155 -5.25 1.40 -20.52
C LEU A 155 -5.34 0.47 -19.30
N VAL A 156 -5.39 1.04 -18.10
CA VAL A 156 -5.34 0.27 -16.85
C VAL A 156 -6.71 -0.16 -16.32
N THR A 157 -7.82 0.44 -16.81
CA THR A 157 -9.17 0.15 -16.30
C THR A 157 -10.12 -0.51 -17.30
N LYS A 158 -9.87 -0.40 -18.62
CA LYS A 158 -10.81 -0.90 -19.63
C LYS A 158 -10.26 -2.13 -20.34
N ARG A 159 -10.95 -3.26 -20.15
CA ARG A 159 -10.70 -4.46 -20.93
C ARG A 159 -11.20 -4.27 -22.36
N SER A 160 -10.32 -4.47 -23.33
CA SER A 160 -10.68 -4.45 -24.74
C SER A 160 -9.82 -5.42 -25.56
N PRO A 161 -10.30 -5.93 -26.71
CA PRO A 161 -9.55 -6.90 -27.52
C PRO A 161 -8.22 -6.37 -28.08
N ASP A 162 -8.12 -5.05 -28.24
CA ASP A 162 -6.97 -4.32 -28.78
C ASP A 162 -5.90 -3.98 -27.72
N LYS A 163 -6.19 -4.17 -26.42
CA LYS A 163 -5.26 -3.85 -25.34
C LYS A 163 -4.69 -5.11 -24.68
N PRO A 164 -3.36 -5.18 -24.45
CA PRO A 164 -2.77 -6.30 -23.73
C PRO A 164 -3.37 -6.42 -22.33
N PHE A 165 -3.87 -7.61 -21.98
CA PHE A 165 -4.38 -7.89 -20.64
C PHE A 165 -3.34 -7.60 -19.54
N ARG A 166 -2.04 -7.72 -19.85
CA ARG A 166 -0.94 -7.40 -18.93
C ARG A 166 -0.92 -5.93 -18.49
N CYS A 167 -1.45 -5.01 -19.31
CA CYS A 167 -1.53 -3.59 -18.93
C CYS A 167 -2.77 -3.28 -18.05
N LEU A 168 -3.68 -4.24 -17.89
CA LEU A 168 -4.73 -4.19 -16.86
C LEU A 168 -4.12 -4.69 -15.55
N GLU A 169 -3.20 -3.91 -14.99
CA GLU A 169 -2.47 -4.28 -13.78
C GLU A 169 -3.30 -3.98 -12.53
N MET A 170 -3.40 -4.97 -11.63
CA MET A 170 -4.12 -4.85 -10.36
C MET A 170 -3.21 -4.34 -9.25
N TRP A 171 -1.90 -4.54 -9.39
CA TRP A 171 -0.89 -4.08 -8.45
C TRP A 171 -0.31 -2.75 -8.94
N ILE A 172 -0.99 -1.66 -8.57
CA ILE A 172 -0.63 -0.30 -9.00
C ILE A 172 0.83 0.06 -8.70
N GLU A 173 1.45 -0.59 -7.71
CA GLU A 173 2.83 -0.34 -7.33
C GLU A 173 3.82 -0.82 -8.41
N ASP A 174 3.47 -1.84 -9.19
CA ASP A 174 4.28 -2.28 -10.34
C ASP A 174 4.28 -1.20 -11.44
N VAL A 175 3.17 -0.47 -11.60
CA VAL A 175 3.07 0.68 -12.52
C VAL A 175 3.92 1.85 -12.02
N ILE A 176 3.74 2.21 -10.74
CA ILE A 176 4.36 3.39 -10.12
C ILE A 176 5.87 3.21 -10.02
N HIS A 177 6.31 2.01 -9.69
CA HIS A 177 7.72 1.65 -9.66
C HIS A 177 8.21 1.12 -11.01
N GLU A 178 7.51 1.39 -12.11
CA GLU A 178 7.95 1.08 -13.48
C GLU A 178 8.56 -0.34 -13.59
N HIS A 179 7.91 -1.35 -12.99
CA HIS A 179 8.37 -2.74 -12.93
C HIS A 179 7.89 -3.56 -14.13
N ASN A 180 8.65 -4.58 -14.54
CA ASN A 180 8.36 -5.44 -15.70
C ASN A 180 7.95 -4.67 -16.98
N GLU A 181 6.78 -4.95 -17.54
CA GLU A 181 6.25 -4.31 -18.76
C GLU A 181 6.08 -2.79 -18.63
N TRP A 182 6.06 -2.28 -17.40
CA TRP A 182 6.03 -0.87 -17.08
C TRP A 182 7.41 -0.23 -17.08
N LYS A 183 8.52 -0.95 -17.26
CA LYS A 183 9.88 -0.36 -17.31
C LYS A 183 10.25 0.13 -18.70
N ASP A 184 11.28 0.98 -18.78
CA ASP A 184 11.87 1.39 -20.06
C ASP A 184 12.37 0.14 -20.83
N GLY A 185 11.88 -0.04 -22.06
CA GLY A 185 12.20 -1.21 -22.89
C GLY A 185 11.34 -2.46 -22.65
N GLY A 186 10.46 -2.47 -21.64
CA GLY A 186 9.53 -3.56 -21.38
C GLY A 186 10.13 -4.81 -20.75
N TYR A 187 9.32 -5.86 -20.62
CA TYR A 187 9.70 -7.16 -20.05
C TYR A 187 9.71 -8.24 -21.12
N ILE A 188 10.79 -9.02 -21.17
CA ILE A 188 10.91 -10.14 -22.10
C ILE A 188 10.48 -11.43 -21.40
N ASP A 189 9.49 -12.09 -21.98
CA ASP A 189 8.95 -13.35 -21.50
C ASP A 189 8.82 -14.32 -22.69
N ASN A 190 9.53 -15.45 -22.63
CA ASN A 190 9.62 -16.44 -23.71
C ASN A 190 9.99 -15.83 -25.08
N GLY A 191 10.96 -14.91 -25.09
CA GLY A 191 11.46 -14.25 -26.30
C GLY A 191 10.53 -13.18 -26.88
N ARG A 192 9.37 -12.91 -26.25
CA ARG A 192 8.47 -11.83 -26.63
C ARG A 192 8.67 -10.65 -25.70
N ASN A 193 8.78 -9.45 -26.26
CA ASN A 193 8.86 -8.22 -25.47
C ASN A 193 7.46 -7.66 -25.20
N PHE A 194 7.16 -7.37 -23.94
CA PHE A 194 5.91 -6.80 -23.48
C PHE A 194 6.15 -5.39 -22.94
N THR A 195 5.42 -4.42 -23.45
CA THR A 195 5.53 -3.01 -23.05
C THR A 195 4.13 -2.43 -22.85
N CYS A 196 3.93 -1.71 -21.75
CA CYS A 196 2.72 -0.91 -21.55
C CYS A 196 3.05 0.58 -21.79
N PRO A 197 2.40 1.24 -22.76
CA PRO A 197 2.67 2.64 -23.06
C PRO A 197 1.98 3.56 -22.05
N PHE A 198 2.72 4.52 -21.47
CA PHE A 198 2.14 5.56 -20.61
C PHE A 198 3.08 6.78 -20.54
N ASN A 199 2.57 7.90 -20.03
CA ASN A 199 3.36 9.11 -19.84
C ASN A 199 4.32 8.98 -18.64
N ARG A 200 5.53 8.48 -18.90
CA ARG A 200 6.60 8.32 -17.89
C ARG A 200 7.05 9.63 -17.25
N SER A 201 7.04 10.72 -18.02
CA SER A 201 7.42 12.04 -17.50
C SER A 201 6.44 12.48 -16.42
N LEU A 202 5.14 12.36 -16.70
CA LEU A 202 4.09 12.65 -15.73
C LEU A 202 4.17 11.72 -14.50
N MET A 203 4.38 10.41 -14.70
CA MET A 203 4.57 9.46 -13.60
C MET A 203 5.72 9.89 -12.67
N ARG A 204 6.87 10.24 -13.25
CA ARG A 204 8.06 10.68 -12.51
C ARG A 204 7.79 11.96 -11.71
N GLN A 205 7.13 12.95 -12.32
CA GLN A 205 6.73 14.19 -11.64
C GLN A 205 5.77 13.92 -10.47
N LEU A 206 4.79 13.04 -10.65
CA LEU A 206 3.85 12.71 -9.59
C LEU A 206 4.54 11.92 -8.46
N ARG A 207 5.51 11.05 -8.75
CA ARG A 207 6.31 10.40 -7.70
C ARG A 207 7.05 11.40 -6.84
N GLU A 208 7.67 12.41 -7.45
CA GLU A 208 8.31 13.49 -6.71
C GLU A 208 7.30 14.23 -5.82
N LYS A 209 6.12 14.57 -6.37
CA LYS A 209 5.01 15.21 -5.63
C LYS A 209 4.58 14.41 -4.39
N TYR A 210 4.45 13.08 -4.53
CA TYR A 210 4.04 12.19 -3.45
C TYR A 210 5.20 11.66 -2.60
N GLY A 211 6.43 12.14 -2.87
CA GLY A 211 7.63 11.75 -2.12
C GLY A 211 8.03 10.28 -2.29
N ILE A 212 7.67 9.63 -3.39
CA ILE A 212 7.96 8.22 -3.66
C ILE A 212 9.32 8.10 -4.35
N LYS A 213 10.30 7.49 -3.67
CA LYS A 213 11.63 7.27 -4.24
C LYS A 213 11.64 6.01 -5.09
N HIS A 214 12.16 6.15 -6.31
CA HIS A 214 12.39 5.02 -7.17
C HIS A 214 13.82 4.53 -6.98
N ASN A 215 13.98 3.33 -6.45
CA ASN A 215 15.28 2.80 -6.07
C ASN A 215 16.11 2.27 -7.24
N LEU A 216 15.70 2.42 -8.52
CA LEU A 216 16.45 1.85 -9.65
C LEU A 216 17.93 2.18 -9.51
N GLY A 217 18.70 1.16 -9.12
CA GLY A 217 20.13 1.31 -8.93
C GLY A 217 20.69 1.78 -10.26
N ASN A 218 21.19 3.01 -10.29
CA ASN A 218 21.84 3.68 -11.42
C ASN A 218 22.01 2.79 -12.65
N SER A 219 20.94 2.62 -13.44
CA SER A 219 21.06 2.03 -14.75
C SER A 219 21.72 3.08 -15.63
N SER A 220 23.05 3.02 -15.65
CA SER A 220 23.96 3.52 -16.68
C SER A 220 23.76 4.98 -17.11
N LYS A 221 24.70 5.84 -16.68
CA LYS A 221 25.19 6.92 -17.55
C LYS A 221 25.44 6.32 -18.95
N PRO A 222 25.04 6.99 -20.04
CA PRO A 222 25.38 6.53 -21.37
C PRO A 222 26.90 6.49 -21.49
N SER A 223 27.45 5.32 -21.83
CA SER A 223 28.83 5.18 -22.26
C SER A 223 29.01 6.10 -23.46
N LYS A 224 29.79 7.17 -23.28
CA LYS A 224 30.30 7.93 -24.42
C LYS A 224 31.21 6.99 -25.20
N ILE A 225 30.80 6.64 -26.41
CA ILE A 225 31.71 6.22 -27.48
C ILE A 225 32.22 7.51 -28.12
#